data_AF-A0A366E2Q6-F1
#
_entry.id   AF-A0A366E2Q6-F1
#
_cell.length_a   1.000
_cell.length_b   1.000
_cell.length_c   1.000
_cell.angle_alpha   90.00
_cell.angle_beta   90.00
_cell.angle_gamma   90.00
#
_symmetry.space_group_name_H-M   'P 1'
#
loop_
_entity.id
_entity.type
_entity.pdbx_description
1 polymer ?
#
loop_
_entity_poly.entity_id
_entity_poly.type
_entity_poly.pdbx_seq_one_letter_code
_entity_poly.pdbx_strand_id
1 'polypeptide(L)'
;MLAIDGTIVTGYSPLDCPHRRHGAEPDRLNGFMRELGMTLDMRDDEGDWDDSDRDTDYSAALPRAFASAAKLTGVRFVPGILDRAMLVGPVAYR
;
A
#
# COMPACT_ATOMS: atom_id res chain seq x y z
N MET A 1 1.95 0.05 -4.64
CA MET A 1 2.05 -1.01 -5.67
C MET A 1 3.50 -1.40 -5.86
N LEU A 2 3.81 -2.70 -5.91
CA LEU A 2 5.10 -3.30 -6.25
C LEU A 2 4.98 -3.92 -7.64
N ALA A 3 5.90 -3.56 -8.54
CA ALA A 3 6.02 -4.16 -9.86
C ALA A 3 7.46 -4.64 -10.10
N ILE A 4 7.60 -5.78 -10.76
CA ILE A 4 8.89 -6.38 -11.16
C ILE A 4 8.77 -6.71 -12.64
N ASP A 5 9.72 -6.23 -13.45
CA ASP A 5 9.75 -6.44 -14.90
C ASP A 5 8.42 -6.08 -15.59
N GLY A 6 7.84 -4.94 -15.18
CA GLY A 6 6.57 -4.45 -15.69
C GLY A 6 5.33 -5.19 -15.19
N THR A 7 5.47 -6.27 -14.42
CA THR A 7 4.37 -7.06 -13.86
C THR A 7 4.02 -6.61 -12.45
N ILE A 8 2.75 -6.35 -12.17
CA ILE A 8 2.28 -6.02 -10.81
C ILE A 8 2.33 -7.30 -9.96
N VAL A 9 3.24 -7.30 -8.98
CA VAL A 9 3.38 -8.39 -8.01
C VAL A 9 2.36 -8.20 -6.89
N THR A 10 2.30 -6.99 -6.32
CA THR A 10 1.35 -6.66 -5.26
C THR A 10 0.88 -5.21 -5.37
N GLY A 11 -0.41 -4.99 -5.59
CA GLY A 11 -1.07 -3.68 -5.51
C GLY A 11 -2.14 -3.67 -4.42
N TYR A 12 -2.35 -2.52 -3.78
CA TYR A 12 -3.34 -2.32 -2.72
C TYR A 12 -3.62 -0.81 -2.52
N SER A 13 -4.76 -0.46 -1.92
CA SER A 13 -5.02 0.92 -1.47
C SER A 13 -4.57 1.06 -0.01
N PRO A 14 -3.46 1.76 0.28
CA PRO A 14 -2.95 1.91 1.64
C PRO A 14 -3.84 2.77 2.54
N LEU A 15 -4.67 3.64 1.96
CA LEU A 15 -5.51 4.59 2.70
C LEU A 15 -6.89 4.02 3.02
N ASP A 16 -7.47 3.24 2.11
CA ASP A 16 -8.87 2.84 2.28
C ASP A 16 -8.98 1.38 2.72
N CYS A 17 -8.26 0.49 2.04
CA CYS A 17 -8.47 -0.95 2.16
C CYS A 17 -7.17 -1.74 1.94
N PRO A 18 -6.24 -1.80 2.93
CA PRO A 18 -5.03 -2.62 2.84
C PRO A 18 -5.31 -4.12 2.64
N HIS A 19 -6.52 -4.56 3.01
CA HIS A 19 -7.01 -5.92 2.77
C HIS A 19 -7.34 -6.20 1.29
N ARG A 20 -7.68 -5.17 0.49
CA ARG A 20 -7.95 -5.30 -0.95
C ARG A 20 -6.65 -5.29 -1.75
N ARG A 21 -6.06 -6.47 -1.92
CA ARG A 21 -4.79 -6.68 -2.63
C ARG A 21 -5.01 -7.36 -3.98
N HIS A 22 -4.17 -7.04 -4.96
CA HIS A 22 -4.20 -7.60 -6.31
C HIS A 22 -2.77 -7.78 -6.87
N GLY A 23 -2.63 -8.47 -7.99
CA GLY A 23 -1.35 -8.77 -8.64
C GLY A 23 -1.04 -10.25 -8.66
N ALA A 24 0.12 -10.61 -9.20
CA ALA A 24 0.56 -12.00 -9.33
C ALA A 24 0.81 -12.70 -7.99
N GLU A 25 1.21 -11.94 -6.96
CA GLU A 25 1.43 -12.42 -5.59
C GLU A 25 0.82 -11.42 -4.60
N PRO A 26 -0.52 -11.38 -4.45
CA PRO A 26 -1.21 -10.34 -3.70
C PRO A 26 -0.83 -10.33 -2.21
N ASP A 27 -0.39 -11.47 -1.66
CA ASP A 27 -0.07 -11.62 -0.24
C ASP A 27 1.42 -11.47 0.10
N ARG A 28 2.27 -11.22 -0.90
CA ARG A 28 3.74 -11.15 -0.75
C ARG A 28 4.18 -10.11 0.28
N LEU A 29 3.39 -9.07 0.50
CA LEU A 29 3.68 -7.98 1.43
C LEU A 29 3.03 -8.15 2.82
N ASN A 30 2.25 -9.20 3.06
CA ASN A 30 1.40 -9.31 4.26
C ASN A 30 2.17 -9.26 5.57
N GLY A 31 3.27 -10.03 5.67
CA GLY A 31 4.08 -10.05 6.89
C GLY A 31 4.59 -8.66 7.24
N PHE A 32 5.08 -7.93 6.24
CA PHE A 32 5.58 -6.59 6.42
C PHE A 32 4.48 -5.56 6.72
N MET A 33 3.33 -5.67 6.05
CA MET A 33 2.19 -4.79 6.35
C MET A 33 1.74 -4.94 7.81
N ARG A 34 1.73 -6.17 8.33
CA ARG A 34 1.43 -6.44 9.75
C ARG A 34 2.49 -5.86 10.69
N GLU A 35 3.78 -5.94 10.34
CA GLU A 35 4.86 -5.28 11.10
C GLU A 35 4.65 -3.76 11.21
N LEU A 36 4.06 -3.13 10.19
CA LEU A 36 3.72 -1.70 10.19
C LEU A 36 2.37 -1.39 10.88
N GLY A 37 1.71 -2.40 11.44
CA GLY A 37 0.43 -2.26 12.13
C GLY A 37 -0.76 -2.09 11.19
N MET A 38 -0.68 -2.55 9.94
CA MET A 38 -1.82 -2.57 9.04
C MET A 38 -2.70 -3.81 9.29
N THR A 39 -4.01 -3.59 9.35
CA THR A 39 -5.01 -4.66 9.42
C THR A 39 -5.30 -5.20 8.01
N LEU A 40 -5.12 -6.51 7.82
CA LEU A 40 -5.21 -7.16 6.50
C LEU A 40 -6.40 -8.10 6.35
N ASP A 41 -7.06 -8.42 7.45
CA ASP A 41 -8.21 -9.29 7.48
C ASP A 41 -9.46 -8.45 7.17
N MET A 42 -10.36 -8.98 6.35
CA MET A 42 -11.68 -8.38 6.18
C MET A 42 -12.43 -8.54 7.51
N ARG A 43 -13.04 -7.46 8.01
CA ARG A 43 -14.04 -7.63 9.06
C ARG A 43 -15.18 -8.45 8.44
N ASP A 44 -15.63 -9.49 9.16
CA ASP A 44 -16.72 -10.38 8.75
C ASP A 44 -18.10 -9.68 8.76
N ASP A 45 -18.17 -8.36 8.88
CA ASP A 45 -19.42 -7.63 8.77
C ASP A 45 -19.81 -7.42 7.30
N GLU A 46 -20.42 -8.46 6.73
CA GLU A 46 -21.16 -8.39 5.45
C GLU A 46 -22.36 -7.42 5.47
N GLY A 47 -22.49 -6.57 6.49
CA GLY A 47 -23.56 -5.59 6.62
C GLY A 47 -23.02 -4.29 7.21
N ASP A 48 -23.08 -3.24 6.39
CA ASP A 48 -22.93 -1.84 6.77
C ASP A 48 -21.49 -1.31 6.89
N TRP A 49 -20.81 -1.22 5.73
CA TRP A 49 -19.72 -0.26 5.57
C TRP A 49 -20.33 1.16 5.59
N ASP A 50 -20.59 1.71 6.78
CA ASP A 50 -20.91 3.13 6.91
C ASP A 50 -19.69 3.95 6.45
N ASP A 51 -19.92 5.05 5.73
CA ASP A 51 -18.87 5.94 5.23
C ASP A 51 -18.04 6.54 6.39
N SER A 52 -18.46 6.37 7.64
CA SER A 52 -17.70 6.69 8.86
C SER A 52 -16.55 5.74 9.16
N ASP A 53 -16.58 4.48 8.71
CA ASP A 53 -15.48 3.52 8.89
C ASP A 53 -14.32 3.77 7.90
N ARG A 54 -14.48 4.75 7.01
CA ARG A 54 -13.40 5.33 6.20
C ARG A 54 -12.47 6.23 6.99
N ASP A 55 -12.69 6.43 8.28
CA ASP A 55 -11.69 7.00 9.19
C ASP A 55 -10.55 5.98 9.44
N THR A 56 -9.96 5.46 8.35
CA THR A 56 -8.55 5.10 8.39
C THR A 56 -7.85 6.39 8.78
N ASP A 57 -7.23 6.40 9.96
CA ASP A 57 -6.40 7.50 10.42
C ASP A 57 -5.36 7.83 9.34
N TYR A 58 -5.66 8.84 8.52
CA TYR A 58 -4.83 9.27 7.40
C TYR A 58 -3.42 9.62 7.90
N SER A 59 -3.34 10.12 9.14
CA SER A 59 -2.09 10.46 9.81
C SER A 59 -1.26 9.22 10.15
N ALA A 60 -1.86 8.04 10.27
CA ALA A 60 -1.16 6.76 10.43
C ALA A 60 -0.95 6.01 9.10
N ALA A 61 -1.91 6.05 8.16
CA ALA A 61 -1.85 5.30 6.92
C ALA A 61 -0.80 5.83 5.94
N LEU A 62 -0.67 7.16 5.81
CA LEU A 62 0.29 7.76 4.90
C LEU A 62 1.75 7.45 5.31
N PRO A 63 2.16 7.60 6.60
CA PRO A 63 3.49 7.16 7.04
C PRO A 63 3.75 5.67 6.81
N ARG A 64 2.75 4.79 7.00
CA ARG A 64 2.87 3.35 6.73
C ARG A 64 3.10 3.06 5.25
N ALA A 65 2.47 3.80 4.34
CA ALA A 65 2.70 3.68 2.90
C ALA A 65 4.14 4.06 2.52
N PHE A 66 4.66 5.16 3.07
CA PHE A 66 6.05 5.58 2.85
C PHE A 66 7.06 4.61 3.47
N ALA A 67 6.80 4.13 4.70
CA ALA A 67 7.61 3.07 5.31
C ALA A 67 7.61 1.82 4.43
N SER A 68 6.46 1.51 3.81
CA SER A 68 6.34 0.38 2.90
C SER A 68 7.22 0.52 1.66
N ALA A 69 7.11 1.66 1.00
CA ALA A 69 7.93 1.98 -0.16
C ALA A 69 9.43 2.01 0.21
N ALA A 70 9.78 2.53 1.39
CA ALA A 70 11.17 2.62 1.83
C ALA A 70 11.80 1.24 2.05
N LYS A 71 11.08 0.31 2.68
CA LYS A 71 11.59 -1.06 2.87
C LYS A 71 11.76 -1.80 1.55
N LEU A 72 10.82 -1.62 0.61
CA LEU A 72 10.86 -2.31 -0.69
C LEU A 72 11.93 -1.78 -1.63
N THR A 73 12.15 -0.47 -1.62
CA THR A 73 13.07 0.19 -2.56
C THR A 73 14.45 0.48 -1.96
N GLY A 74 14.59 0.42 -0.63
CA GLY A 74 15.75 0.93 0.10
C GLY A 74 15.86 2.46 0.11
N VAL A 75 14.92 3.17 -0.51
CA VAL A 75 14.93 4.64 -0.62
C VAL A 75 14.28 5.26 0.60
N ARG A 76 15.00 6.15 1.28
CA ARG A 76 14.42 6.95 2.36
C ARG A 76 13.58 8.08 1.76
N PHE A 77 12.28 8.06 2.03
CA PHE A 77 11.39 9.17 1.68
C PHE A 77 11.48 10.26 2.74
N VAL A 78 11.97 11.43 2.34
CA VAL A 78 12.00 12.66 3.14
C VAL A 78 11.25 13.75 2.38
N PRO A 79 10.66 14.76 3.03
CA PRO A 79 9.85 15.78 2.34
C PRO A 79 10.52 16.36 1.09
N GLY A 80 11.82 16.67 1.17
CA GLY A 80 12.59 17.22 0.03
C GLY A 80 12.77 16.29 -1.17
N ILE A 81 12.38 15.01 -1.08
CA ILE A 81 12.32 14.10 -2.24
C ILE A 81 11.09 14.38 -3.11
N LEU A 82 10.01 14.89 -2.49
CA LEU A 82 8.77 15.23 -3.19
C LEU A 82 8.91 16.52 -4.02
N ASP A 83 9.88 17.36 -3.67
CA ASP A 83 10.19 18.61 -4.38
C ASP A 83 11.03 18.39 -5.65
N ARG A 84 11.33 17.14 -6.01
CA ARG A 84 12.15 16.78 -7.16
C ARG A 84 11.34 15.95 -8.15
N ALA A 85 11.67 16.09 -9.44
CA ALA A 85 11.10 15.24 -10.48
C ALA A 85 11.41 13.76 -10.17
N MET A 86 10.36 12.95 -10.02
CA MET A 86 10.49 11.52 -9.85
C MET A 86 10.50 10.82 -11.21
N LEU A 87 11.41 9.87 -11.40
CA LEU A 87 11.41 8.98 -12.56
C LEU A 87 10.24 7.99 -12.43
N VAL A 88 9.34 8.03 -13.40
CA VAL A 88 8.21 7.11 -13.50
C VAL A 88 8.43 6.21 -14.71
N GLY A 89 8.42 4.89 -14.49
CA GLY A 89 8.50 3.89 -15.56
C GLY A 89 7.11 3.37 -15.95
N PRO A 90 6.91 2.88 -17.18
CA PRO A 90 5.67 2.24 -17.59
C PRO A 90 5.43 0.96 -16.77
N VAL A 91 4.17 0.74 -16.36
CA VAL A 91 3.70 -0.49 -15.71
C VAL A 91 2.77 -1.20 -16.68
N ALA A 92 3.04 -2.47 -16.98
CA ALA A 92 2.16 -3.28 -17.83
C ALA A 92 1.05 -3.88 -16.98
N TYR A 93 -0.20 -3.68 -17.41
CA TYR A 93 -1.34 -4.42 -16.89
C TYR A 93 -1.52 -5.64 -17.79
N ARG A 94 -1.41 -6.84 -17.21
CA ARG A 94 -1.80 -8.10 -17.86
C ARG A 94 -3.07 -8.61 -17.20
#